data_AF-G7LPQ2-F1
#
_entry.id   AF-G7LPQ2-F1
#
_cell.length_a   1.000
_cell.length_b   1.000
_cell.length_c   1.000
_cell.angle_alpha   90.00
_cell.angle_beta   90.00
_cell.angle_gamma   90.00
#
_symmetry.space_group_name_H-M   'P 1'
#
loop_
_entity.id
_entity.type
_entity.pdbx_description
1 polymer ?
#
loop_
_entity_poly.entity_id
_entity_poly.type
_entity_poly.pdbx_seq_one_letter_code
_entity_poly.pdbx_strand_id
1 'polypeptide(L)'
;MSAKDTLKLLKSNENNLFIIHYSCENLNDNNENYSPRITSIAVLHVGSSTMHSFSIHLIAEVKKINREDIHEHYDTLEGEMLKQFFGFVSENDDAYWLHWNMTNINYGFQALAHRYKVLTQQDSKRIPDTKKYNLSALILSIYGKDCVNHPRMASFMKLNNGEHRDNLSGKDEVAAFSAKEYVKLHKSTMSKVYWFQHMYFLLQQNKVKVHNKNWGYKVNHFLEKPNVKVLGFVAVLFSIFQLIQFGWSTYEMSKQKNNAEQAEVKSGTVKDASNN
;
A
#
# COMPACT_ATOMS: atom_id res chain seq x y z
N MET A 1 7.55 7.30 -10.82
CA MET A 1 8.43 6.30 -10.19
C MET A 1 7.60 5.04 -9.94
N SER A 2 8.10 3.84 -10.26
CA SER A 2 7.35 2.61 -9.95
C SER A 2 7.35 2.33 -8.44
N ALA A 3 6.41 1.52 -7.94
CA ALA A 3 6.38 1.13 -6.53
C ALA A 3 7.68 0.45 -6.09
N LYS A 4 8.31 -0.34 -6.98
CA LYS A 4 9.61 -0.99 -6.72
C LYS A 4 10.74 0.02 -6.59
N ASP A 5 10.78 1.02 -7.47
CA ASP A 5 11.80 2.07 -7.42
C ASP A 5 11.64 2.91 -6.15
N THR A 6 10.40 3.22 -5.76
CA THR A 6 10.12 3.91 -4.50
C THR A 6 10.57 3.10 -3.30
N LEU A 7 10.29 1.79 -3.23
CA LEU A 7 10.77 0.94 -2.15
C LEU A 7 12.30 0.87 -2.11
N LYS A 8 12.97 0.80 -3.26
CA LYS A 8 14.43 0.85 -3.35
C LYS A 8 14.98 2.18 -2.81
N LEU A 9 14.38 3.30 -3.20
CA LEU A 9 14.73 4.63 -2.71
C LEU A 9 14.60 4.71 -1.18
N LEU A 10 13.45 4.30 -0.63
CA LEU A 10 13.20 4.31 0.81
C LEU A 10 14.20 3.44 1.56
N LYS A 11 14.47 2.23 1.07
CA LYS A 11 15.43 1.30 1.66
C LYS A 11 16.85 1.86 1.69
N SER A 12 17.28 2.52 0.62
CA SER A 12 18.60 3.15 0.55
C SER A 12 18.74 4.38 1.47
N ASN A 13 17.64 4.88 2.03
CA ASN A 13 17.60 6.10 2.85
C ASN A 13 16.94 5.85 4.21
N GLU A 14 17.02 4.64 4.77
CA GLU A 14 16.39 4.30 6.06
C GLU A 14 16.91 5.15 7.23
N ASN A 15 18.16 5.63 7.16
CA ASN A 15 18.74 6.56 8.13
C ASN A 15 18.21 8.01 8.02
N ASN A 16 17.42 8.32 6.99
CA ASN A 16 16.75 9.61 6.79
C ASN A 16 15.24 9.40 6.58
N LEU A 17 14.69 8.26 7.00
CA LEU A 17 13.29 7.89 6.82
C LEU A 17 12.55 7.96 8.15
N PHE A 18 11.49 8.76 8.18
CA PHE A 18 10.54 8.82 9.27
C PHE A 18 9.21 8.21 8.89
N ILE A 19 8.60 7.49 9.84
CA ILE A 19 7.25 6.98 9.74
C ILE A 19 6.37 7.79 10.69
N ILE A 20 5.29 8.38 10.17
CA ILE A 20 4.44 9.30 10.94
C ILE A 20 2.98 8.87 10.97
N HIS A 21 2.36 9.09 12.13
CA HIS A 21 0.92 9.07 12.29
C HIS A 21 0.50 10.12 13.32
N TYR A 22 -0.76 10.54 13.27
CA TYR A 22 -1.35 11.36 14.31
C TYR A 22 -2.77 10.92 14.63
N SER A 23 -3.14 11.11 15.89
CA SER A 23 -4.50 11.04 16.37
C SER A 23 -5.06 12.44 16.55
N CYS A 24 -6.36 12.55 16.37
CA CYS A 24 -7.12 13.78 16.53
C CYS A 24 -8.49 13.46 17.12
N GLU A 25 -9.26 14.50 17.38
CA GLU A 25 -10.70 14.42 17.58
C GLU A 25 -11.40 13.73 16.39
N ASN A 26 -12.67 13.40 16.56
CA ASN A 26 -13.51 12.76 15.55
C ASN A 26 -13.35 13.41 14.17
N LEU A 27 -13.15 12.57 13.15
CA LEU A 27 -13.05 12.98 11.75
C LEU A 27 -14.42 13.07 11.06
N ASN A 28 -15.46 12.42 11.61
CA ASN A 28 -16.73 12.13 10.95
C ASN A 28 -17.92 12.89 11.58
N ASP A 29 -17.82 14.21 11.65
CA ASP A 29 -18.85 15.15 12.15
C ASP A 29 -19.07 15.23 13.67
N ASN A 30 -18.95 16.47 14.14
CA ASN A 30 -19.39 17.10 15.40
C ASN A 30 -18.46 18.26 15.83
N ASN A 31 -17.40 18.56 15.07
CA ASN A 31 -16.45 19.61 15.41
C ASN A 31 -16.90 21.01 14.94
N GLU A 32 -18.15 21.43 15.15
CA GLU A 32 -18.64 22.78 14.78
C GLU A 32 -18.18 23.31 13.39
N ASN A 33 -17.98 22.43 12.40
CA ASN A 33 -17.36 22.73 11.08
C ASN A 33 -15.89 23.23 11.08
N TYR A 34 -15.16 23.07 12.18
CA TYR A 34 -13.73 23.34 12.30
C TYR A 34 -12.85 22.10 12.08
N SER A 35 -11.57 22.35 11.76
CA SER A 35 -10.56 21.31 11.67
C SER A 35 -10.40 20.57 13.02
N PRO A 36 -10.42 19.22 13.04
CA PRO A 36 -10.31 18.43 14.26
C PRO A 36 -9.07 18.77 15.09
N ARG A 37 -9.23 18.83 16.41
CA ARG A 37 -8.12 19.04 17.36
C ARG A 37 -7.15 17.87 17.34
N ILE A 38 -5.85 18.15 17.22
CA ILE A 38 -4.80 17.13 17.25
C ILE A 38 -4.51 16.75 18.69
N THR A 39 -4.43 15.45 18.98
CA THR A 39 -4.21 14.92 20.34
C THR A 39 -2.80 14.39 20.53
N SER A 40 -2.26 13.75 19.49
CA SER A 40 -0.88 13.28 19.48
C SER A 40 -0.35 13.04 18.07
N ILE A 41 0.95 13.17 17.90
CA ILE A 41 1.72 12.84 16.71
C ILE A 41 2.86 11.93 17.16
N ALA A 42 3.02 10.80 16.48
CA ALA A 42 4.14 9.89 16.69
C ALA A 42 4.96 9.82 15.40
N VAL A 43 6.28 9.95 15.55
CA VAL A 43 7.24 9.92 14.45
C VAL A 43 8.33 8.92 14.80
N LEU A 44 8.44 7.83 14.05
CA LEU A 44 9.47 6.82 14.23
C LEU A 44 10.59 7.01 13.22
N HIS A 45 11.81 7.17 13.70
CA HIS A 45 13.00 7.11 12.87
C HIS A 45 13.32 5.66 12.52
N VAL A 46 13.37 5.30 11.22
CA VAL A 46 13.52 3.91 10.80
C VAL A 46 14.90 3.36 11.12
N GLY A 47 15.97 4.10 10.82
CA GLY A 47 17.35 3.63 11.00
C GLY A 47 17.73 3.35 12.45
N SER A 48 17.27 4.18 13.39
CA SER A 48 17.58 4.00 14.83
C SER A 48 16.46 3.32 15.62
N SER A 49 15.28 3.11 15.03
CA SER A 49 14.06 2.69 15.73
C SER A 49 13.65 3.59 16.90
N THR A 50 14.02 4.88 16.85
CA THR A 50 13.68 5.87 17.88
C THR A 50 12.30 6.46 17.64
N MET A 51 11.43 6.43 18.67
CA MET A 51 10.13 7.09 18.63
C MET A 51 10.24 8.52 19.18
N HIS A 52 9.83 9.50 18.37
CA HIS A 52 9.62 10.88 18.77
C HIS A 52 8.13 11.13 18.95
N SER A 53 7.75 11.56 20.15
CA SER A 53 6.36 11.68 20.57
C SER A 53 6.02 13.13 20.87
N PHE A 54 4.99 13.65 20.20
CA PHE A 54 4.41 14.96 20.46
C PHE A 54 2.97 14.74 20.89
N SER A 55 2.61 15.03 22.12
CA SER A 55 1.24 14.79 22.58
C SER A 55 0.81 15.76 23.65
N ILE A 56 -0.49 16.04 23.70
CA ILE A 56 -1.07 17.04 24.61
C ILE A 56 -0.72 16.75 26.07
N HIS A 57 -0.77 15.49 26.51
CA HIS A 57 -0.46 15.14 27.90
C HIS A 57 1.01 15.39 28.26
N LEU A 58 1.95 15.17 27.33
CA LEU A 58 3.38 15.47 27.55
C LEU A 58 3.61 16.97 27.66
N ILE A 59 2.96 17.77 26.81
CA ILE A 59 3.06 19.24 26.89
C ILE A 59 2.43 19.75 28.19
N ALA A 60 1.29 19.20 28.59
CA ALA A 60 0.61 19.55 29.84
C ALA A 60 1.51 19.25 31.05
N GLU A 61 2.17 18.09 31.08
CA GLU A 61 3.12 17.71 32.13
C GLU A 61 4.29 18.71 32.21
N VAL A 62 4.92 19.04 31.08
CA VAL A 62 6.00 20.05 31.02
C VAL A 62 5.53 21.41 31.53
N LYS A 63 4.29 21.80 31.23
CA LYS A 63 3.68 23.06 31.69
C LYS A 63 3.07 22.98 33.09
N LYS A 64 3.15 21.84 33.78
CA LYS A 64 2.57 21.59 35.10
C LYS A 64 1.04 21.84 35.15
N ILE A 65 0.34 21.51 34.06
CA ILE A 65 -1.12 21.56 33.96
C ILE A 65 -1.67 20.17 34.30
N ASN A 66 -2.61 20.11 35.25
CA ASN A 66 -3.22 18.84 35.65
C ASN A 66 -4.09 18.27 34.52
N ARG A 67 -4.31 16.95 34.56
CA ARG A 67 -4.99 16.23 33.48
C ARG A 67 -6.44 16.70 33.28
N GLU A 68 -7.12 17.00 34.37
CA GLU A 68 -8.49 17.51 34.45
C GLU A 68 -8.64 18.84 33.69
N ASP A 69 -7.61 19.68 33.75
CA ASP A 69 -7.57 21.06 33.24
C ASP A 69 -7.07 21.16 31.79
N ILE A 70 -6.55 20.05 31.22
CA ILE A 70 -6.04 20.02 29.83
C ILE A 70 -7.06 20.57 28.83
N HIS A 71 -8.35 20.30 29.04
CA HIS A 71 -9.40 20.74 28.12
C HIS A 71 -9.55 22.27 28.08
N GLU A 72 -9.36 22.94 29.22
CA GLU A 72 -9.45 24.40 29.33
C GLU A 72 -8.26 25.10 28.67
N HIS A 73 -7.12 24.42 28.62
CA HIS A 73 -5.89 24.92 28.02
C HIS A 73 -5.59 24.31 26.64
N TYR A 74 -6.56 23.61 26.03
CA TYR A 74 -6.31 22.71 24.91
C TYR A 74 -5.62 23.39 23.73
N ASP A 75 -6.14 24.53 23.29
CA ASP A 75 -5.62 25.26 22.13
C ASP A 75 -4.17 25.75 22.36
N THR A 76 -3.84 26.15 23.59
CA THR A 76 -2.47 26.53 23.98
C THR A 76 -1.53 25.33 23.98
N LEU A 77 -1.99 24.20 24.52
CA LEU A 77 -1.22 22.95 24.55
C LEU A 77 -0.99 22.39 23.15
N GLU A 78 -2.02 22.41 22.30
CA GLU A 78 -1.94 21.96 20.91
C GLU A 78 -1.01 22.85 20.08
N GLY A 79 -1.08 24.17 20.28
CA GLY A 79 -0.19 25.12 19.59
C GLY A 79 1.28 24.85 19.91
N GLU A 80 1.59 24.63 21.19
CA GLU A 80 2.96 24.29 21.63
C GLU A 80 3.40 22.91 21.12
N MET A 81 2.52 21.90 21.18
CA MET A 81 2.80 20.57 20.63
C MET A 81 3.13 20.63 19.14
N LEU A 82 2.33 21.35 18.35
CA LEU A 82 2.54 21.51 16.92
C LEU A 82 3.79 22.34 16.62
N LYS A 83 4.10 23.34 17.45
CA LYS A 83 5.36 24.10 17.35
C LYS A 83 6.57 23.17 17.52
N GLN A 84 6.56 22.30 18.52
CA GLN A 84 7.64 21.31 18.71
C GLN A 84 7.73 20.34 17.54
N PHE A 85 6.60 19.84 17.04
CA PHE A 85 6.58 18.97 15.86
C PHE A 85 7.15 19.66 14.62
N PHE A 86 6.75 20.89 14.31
CA PHE A 86 7.26 21.62 13.14
C PHE A 86 8.70 22.11 13.33
N GLY A 87 9.16 22.31 14.57
CA GLY A 87 10.58 22.46 14.91
C GLY A 87 11.37 21.22 14.51
N PHE A 88 10.91 20.03 14.94
CA PHE A 88 11.49 18.76 14.55
C PHE A 88 11.52 18.55 13.02
N VAL A 89 10.43 18.90 12.32
CA VAL A 89 10.38 18.84 10.84
C VAL A 89 11.41 19.78 10.21
N SER A 90 11.68 20.93 10.82
CA SER A 90 12.65 21.90 10.31
C SER A 90 14.09 21.44 10.50
N GLU A 91 14.37 20.72 11.58
CA GLU A 91 15.67 20.08 11.86
C GLU A 91 15.96 18.87 10.95
N ASN A 92 14.93 18.34 10.30
CA ASN A 92 14.99 17.13 9.47
C ASN A 92 14.46 17.41 8.04
N ASP A 93 14.90 18.52 7.43
CA ASP A 93 14.33 19.02 6.18
C ASP A 93 14.61 18.13 4.95
N ASP A 94 15.71 17.39 4.95
CA ASP A 94 16.06 16.42 3.91
C ASP A 94 15.38 15.05 4.05
N ALA A 95 14.62 14.85 5.13
CA ALA A 95 14.06 13.55 5.45
C ALA A 95 12.90 13.12 4.54
N TYR A 96 12.73 11.81 4.46
CA TYR A 96 11.60 11.16 3.79
C TYR A 96 10.54 10.78 4.81
N TRP A 97 9.27 10.92 4.42
CA TRP A 97 8.12 10.74 5.31
C TRP A 97 7.19 9.66 4.78
N LEU A 98 7.21 8.49 5.42
CA LEU A 98 6.28 7.41 5.17
C LEU A 98 5.06 7.57 6.08
N HIS A 99 3.86 7.50 5.51
CA HIS A 99 2.62 7.75 6.24
C HIS A 99 1.49 6.84 5.76
N TRP A 100 0.41 6.78 6.54
CA TRP A 100 -0.81 6.08 6.15
C TRP A 100 -1.92 7.08 5.82
N ASN A 101 -2.24 7.26 4.54
CA ASN A 101 -3.36 8.09 4.04
C ASN A 101 -3.42 9.57 4.54
N MET A 102 -2.34 10.10 5.12
CA MET A 102 -2.16 11.53 5.44
C MET A 102 -1.97 12.41 4.19
N THR A 103 -2.99 12.55 3.34
CA THR A 103 -2.86 13.09 1.98
C THR A 103 -3.51 14.45 1.71
N ASN A 104 -4.40 14.95 2.57
CA ASN A 104 -5.18 16.15 2.25
C ASN A 104 -5.48 17.02 3.50
N ILE A 105 -6.29 18.07 3.30
CA ILE A 105 -6.70 19.02 4.34
C ILE A 105 -7.64 18.42 5.39
N ASN A 106 -8.40 17.37 5.05
CA ASN A 106 -9.29 16.68 5.98
C ASN A 106 -8.50 15.75 6.91
N TYR A 107 -7.46 15.12 6.37
CA TYR A 107 -6.55 14.27 7.13
C TYR A 107 -5.16 14.22 6.48
N GLY A 108 -4.15 14.75 7.18
CA GLY A 108 -2.76 14.68 6.76
C GLY A 108 -1.91 15.88 7.12
N PHE A 109 -0.77 16.03 6.44
CA PHE A 109 0.16 17.13 6.70
C PHE A 109 -0.46 18.52 6.50
N GLN A 110 -1.40 18.67 5.56
CA GLN A 110 -2.11 19.92 5.35
C GLN A 110 -3.04 20.23 6.54
N ALA A 111 -3.69 19.22 7.12
CA ALA A 111 -4.50 19.39 8.33
C ALA A 111 -3.64 19.86 9.52
N LEU A 112 -2.47 19.24 9.73
CA LEU A 112 -1.52 19.64 10.77
C LEU A 112 -1.02 21.09 10.56
N ALA A 113 -0.66 21.45 9.33
CA ALA A 113 -0.22 22.80 8.99
C ALA A 113 -1.33 23.85 9.20
N HIS A 114 -2.57 23.52 8.81
CA HIS A 114 -3.73 24.38 9.04
C HIS A 114 -3.98 24.59 10.53
N ARG A 115 -4.00 23.51 11.34
CA ARG A 115 -4.14 23.61 12.80
C ARG A 115 -3.07 24.49 13.42
N TYR A 116 -1.82 24.31 13.03
CA TYR A 116 -0.72 25.14 13.51
C TYR A 116 -0.93 26.61 13.17
N LYS A 117 -1.33 26.92 11.93
CA LYS A 117 -1.61 28.28 11.50
C LYS A 117 -2.76 28.93 12.27
N VAL A 118 -3.85 28.20 12.50
CA VAL A 118 -5.00 28.70 13.27
C VAL A 118 -4.59 29.05 14.70
N LEU A 119 -3.80 28.19 15.36
CA LEU A 119 -3.44 28.35 16.77
C LEU A 119 -2.33 29.36 17.02
N THR A 120 -1.37 29.47 16.10
CA THR A 120 -0.15 30.26 16.32
C THR A 120 -0.06 31.51 15.45
N GLN A 121 -0.92 31.61 14.43
CA GLN A 121 -0.84 32.64 13.37
C GLN A 121 0.48 32.62 12.60
N GLN A 122 1.22 31.50 12.63
CA GLN A 122 2.48 31.29 11.93
C GLN A 122 2.35 30.22 10.85
N ASP A 123 3.15 30.35 9.79
CA ASP A 123 3.25 29.30 8.77
C ASP A 123 4.19 28.19 9.24
N SER A 124 3.77 26.94 9.04
CA SER A 124 4.58 25.75 9.34
C SER A 124 5.64 25.49 8.26
N LYS A 125 6.74 24.81 8.61
CA LYS A 125 7.68 24.25 7.62
C LYS A 125 6.93 23.29 6.69
N ARG A 126 6.94 23.61 5.38
CA ARG A 126 6.38 22.75 4.36
C ARG A 126 7.29 21.55 4.11
N ILE A 127 6.76 20.34 4.29
CA ILE A 127 7.37 19.12 3.78
C ILE A 127 7.06 19.02 2.27
N PRO A 128 8.06 18.93 1.39
CA PRO A 128 7.85 18.77 -0.05
C PRO A 128 7.04 17.51 -0.37
N ASP A 129 6.14 17.57 -1.34
CA ASP A 129 5.30 16.42 -1.69
C ASP A 129 6.12 15.27 -2.30
N THR A 130 7.28 15.58 -2.90
CA THR A 130 8.26 14.61 -3.40
C THR A 130 8.94 13.79 -2.29
N LYS A 131 8.82 14.22 -1.02
CA LYS A 131 9.39 13.54 0.15
C LYS A 131 8.32 12.77 0.95
N LYS A 132 7.05 12.78 0.53
CA LYS A 132 5.93 12.11 1.21
C LYS A 132 5.56 10.83 0.46
N TYR A 133 5.50 9.72 1.19
CA TYR A 133 5.14 8.42 0.64
C TYR A 133 3.99 7.79 1.41
N ASN A 134 2.92 7.48 0.70
CA ASN A 134 1.75 6.82 1.30
C ASN A 134 1.94 5.29 1.27
N LEU A 135 2.17 4.68 2.43
CA LEU A 135 2.36 3.24 2.59
C LEU A 135 1.15 2.43 2.08
N SER A 136 -0.07 2.90 2.36
CA SER A 136 -1.30 2.25 1.86
C SER A 136 -1.33 2.26 0.33
N ALA A 137 -1.00 3.38 -0.32
CA ALA A 137 -0.93 3.45 -1.77
C ALA A 137 0.16 2.52 -2.35
N LEU A 138 1.31 2.43 -1.70
CA LEU A 138 2.39 1.53 -2.11
C LEU A 138 1.95 0.06 -2.07
N ILE A 139 1.31 -0.38 -0.98
CA ILE A 139 0.77 -1.75 -0.87
C ILE A 139 -0.23 -2.02 -1.99
N LEU A 140 -1.19 -1.12 -2.20
CA LEU A 140 -2.24 -1.29 -3.22
C LEU A 140 -1.67 -1.26 -4.64
N SER A 141 -0.61 -0.51 -4.90
CA SER A 141 0.06 -0.51 -6.20
C SER A 141 0.75 -1.84 -6.53
N ILE A 142 1.13 -2.62 -5.50
CA ILE A 142 1.84 -3.90 -5.66
C ILE A 142 0.85 -5.07 -5.71
N TYR A 143 -0.18 -5.04 -4.86
CA TYR A 143 -1.12 -6.16 -4.69
C TYR A 143 -2.49 -5.91 -5.32
N GLY A 144 -2.78 -4.68 -5.76
CA GLY A 144 -4.06 -4.27 -6.33
C GLY A 144 -5.02 -3.67 -5.30
N LYS A 145 -6.05 -2.96 -5.79
CA LYS A 145 -7.02 -2.24 -4.95
C LYS A 145 -7.83 -3.16 -4.04
N ASP A 146 -8.13 -4.37 -4.51
CA ASP A 146 -8.99 -5.36 -3.84
C ASP A 146 -8.20 -6.38 -3.02
N CYS A 147 -6.92 -6.12 -2.77
CA CYS A 147 -6.07 -7.03 -2.00
C CYS A 147 -6.49 -7.14 -0.53
N VAL A 148 -7.27 -6.18 -0.02
CA VAL A 148 -7.78 -6.19 1.34
C VAL A 148 -9.17 -5.54 1.41
N ASN A 149 -9.99 -6.01 2.34
CA ASN A 149 -11.32 -5.46 2.60
C ASN A 149 -11.24 -4.15 3.40
N HIS A 150 -12.26 -3.30 3.25
CA HIS A 150 -12.43 -2.11 4.08
C HIS A 150 -12.95 -2.49 5.49
N PRO A 151 -12.57 -1.75 6.55
CA PRO A 151 -11.56 -0.69 6.59
C PRO A 151 -10.13 -1.26 6.50
N ARG A 152 -9.33 -0.73 5.55
CA ARG A 152 -8.08 -1.36 5.09
C ARG A 152 -7.05 -1.59 6.21
N MET A 153 -6.84 -0.60 7.09
CA MET A 153 -5.85 -0.69 8.17
C MET A 153 -6.15 -1.83 9.12
N ALA A 154 -7.38 -1.91 9.64
CA ALA A 154 -7.79 -2.97 10.56
C ALA A 154 -7.72 -4.35 9.90
N SER A 155 -8.14 -4.47 8.64
CA SER A 155 -8.04 -5.72 7.89
C SER A 155 -6.59 -6.16 7.67
N PHE A 156 -5.68 -5.23 7.33
CA PHE A 156 -4.26 -5.55 7.20
C PHE A 156 -3.62 -5.93 8.53
N MET A 157 -3.98 -5.25 9.64
CA MET A 157 -3.51 -5.58 10.99
C MET A 157 -3.87 -7.03 11.35
N LYS A 158 -5.13 -7.42 11.12
CA LYS A 158 -5.59 -8.81 11.32
C LYS A 158 -4.78 -9.82 10.52
N LEU A 159 -4.56 -9.52 9.24
CA LEU A 159 -3.84 -10.44 8.35
C LEU A 159 -2.35 -10.55 8.65
N ASN A 160 -1.72 -9.48 9.10
CA ASN A 160 -0.27 -9.35 9.23
C ASN A 160 0.19 -9.26 10.68
N ASN A 161 -0.53 -9.91 11.61
CA ASN A 161 -0.14 -10.02 13.02
C ASN A 161 0.14 -8.66 13.69
N GLY A 162 -0.66 -7.64 13.33
CA GLY A 162 -0.52 -6.27 13.79
C GLY A 162 -1.48 -5.86 14.90
N GLU A 163 -2.30 -6.79 15.40
CA GLU A 163 -3.21 -6.51 16.51
C GLU A 163 -2.39 -6.35 17.80
N HIS A 164 -2.52 -5.19 18.41
CA HIS A 164 -1.83 -4.83 19.65
C HIS A 164 -2.85 -4.27 20.64
N ARG A 165 -2.67 -4.53 21.93
CA ARG A 165 -3.63 -4.14 22.98
C ARG A 165 -3.91 -2.63 23.05
N ASP A 166 -2.92 -1.82 22.66
CA ASP A 166 -3.01 -0.36 22.68
C ASP A 166 -3.63 0.21 21.39
N ASN A 167 -3.90 -0.62 20.38
CA ASN A 167 -4.52 -0.18 19.15
C ASN A 167 -6.03 0.05 19.35
N LEU A 168 -6.47 1.28 19.08
CA LEU A 168 -7.85 1.73 19.20
C LEU A 168 -8.48 1.78 17.81
N SER A 169 -9.73 1.36 17.71
CA SER A 169 -10.56 1.63 16.52
C SER A 169 -10.97 3.10 16.49
N GLY A 170 -11.45 3.59 15.35
CA GLY A 170 -11.90 4.98 15.25
C GLY A 170 -13.02 5.32 16.25
N LYS A 171 -13.90 4.36 16.58
CA LYS A 171 -14.92 4.57 17.62
C LYS A 171 -14.31 4.68 19.02
N ASP A 172 -13.30 3.85 19.31
CA ASP A 172 -12.62 3.86 20.60
C ASP A 172 -11.75 5.10 20.78
N GLU A 173 -11.19 5.65 19.70
CA GLU A 173 -10.45 6.92 19.71
C GLU A 173 -11.38 8.08 20.07
N VAL A 174 -12.58 8.13 19.49
CA VAL A 174 -13.58 9.16 19.85
C VAL A 174 -13.97 9.03 21.32
N ALA A 175 -14.27 7.82 21.80
CA ALA A 175 -14.63 7.58 23.20
C ALA A 175 -13.48 7.96 24.16
N ALA A 176 -12.24 7.59 23.83
CA ALA A 176 -11.06 7.93 24.61
C ALA A 176 -10.82 9.45 24.66
N PHE A 177 -11.08 10.16 23.57
CA PHE A 177 -10.99 11.63 23.55
C PHE A 177 -12.04 12.27 24.47
N SER A 178 -13.31 11.87 24.35
CA SER A 178 -14.39 12.37 25.23
C SER A 178 -14.13 12.07 26.71
N ALA A 179 -13.51 10.92 27.01
CA ALA A 179 -13.12 10.52 28.35
C ALA A 179 -11.80 11.16 28.84
N LYS A 180 -11.21 12.10 28.08
CA LYS A 180 -9.92 12.75 28.41
C LYS A 180 -8.78 11.72 28.63
N GLU A 181 -8.80 10.60 27.89
CA GLU A 181 -7.81 9.52 27.92
C GLU A 181 -6.63 9.76 26.96
N TYR A 182 -5.99 10.94 27.07
CA TYR A 182 -4.92 11.36 26.16
C TYR A 182 -3.70 10.42 26.10
N VAL A 183 -3.36 9.78 27.23
CA VAL A 183 -2.29 8.77 27.27
C VAL A 183 -2.65 7.54 26.42
N LYS A 184 -3.91 7.11 26.46
CA LYS A 184 -4.40 5.94 25.71
C LYS A 184 -4.41 6.24 24.21
N LEU A 185 -4.87 7.44 23.83
CA LEU A 185 -4.78 7.93 22.45
C LEU A 185 -3.33 7.92 21.96
N HIS A 186 -2.41 8.47 22.75
CA HIS A 186 -1.00 8.52 22.38
C HIS A 186 -0.37 7.13 22.19
N LYS A 187 -0.61 6.20 23.13
CA LYS A 187 -0.17 4.80 23.00
C LYS A 187 -0.73 4.14 21.73
N SER A 188 -1.97 4.46 21.38
CA SER A 188 -2.56 3.99 20.14
C SER A 188 -1.87 4.51 18.89
N THR A 189 -1.57 5.81 18.85
CA THR A 189 -0.85 6.44 17.75
C THR A 189 0.54 5.81 17.57
N MET A 190 1.28 5.60 18.66
CA MET A 190 2.56 4.91 18.63
C MET A 190 2.43 3.47 18.12
N SER A 191 1.43 2.73 18.61
CA SER A 191 1.15 1.35 18.18
C SER A 191 0.90 1.28 16.66
N LYS A 192 0.19 2.25 16.10
CA LYS A 192 -0.05 2.35 14.66
C LYS A 192 1.23 2.64 13.88
N VAL A 193 2.10 3.52 14.37
CA VAL A 193 3.40 3.81 13.75
C VAL A 193 4.34 2.60 13.76
N TYR A 194 4.43 1.87 14.88
CA TYR A 194 5.17 0.61 14.92
C TYR A 194 4.61 -0.41 13.92
N TRP A 195 3.29 -0.49 13.81
CA TRP A 195 2.67 -1.36 12.83
C TRP A 195 2.97 -0.92 11.38
N PHE A 196 3.00 0.38 11.09
CA PHE A 196 3.42 0.88 9.77
C PHE A 196 4.87 0.48 9.45
N GLN A 197 5.77 0.53 10.43
CA GLN A 197 7.14 0.05 10.26
C GLN A 197 7.16 -1.45 9.94
N HIS A 198 6.40 -2.25 10.68
CA HIS A 198 6.28 -3.68 10.43
C HIS A 198 5.79 -3.95 9.00
N MET A 199 4.73 -3.26 8.57
CA MET A 199 4.19 -3.38 7.22
C MET A 199 5.18 -2.93 6.15
N TYR A 200 5.94 -1.86 6.40
CA TYR A 200 7.01 -1.41 5.51
C TYR A 200 8.05 -2.52 5.29
N PHE A 201 8.52 -3.18 6.37
CA PHE A 201 9.48 -4.28 6.24
C PHE A 201 8.89 -5.52 5.57
N LEU A 202 7.64 -5.88 5.86
CA LEU A 202 6.94 -6.95 5.12
C LEU A 202 6.83 -6.61 3.63
N LEU A 203 6.58 -5.35 3.30
CA LEU A 203 6.49 -4.89 1.92
C LEU A 203 7.84 -4.97 1.20
N GLN A 204 8.92 -4.55 1.86
CA GLN A 204 10.30 -4.69 1.37
C GLN A 204 10.68 -6.16 1.12
N GLN A 205 10.21 -7.07 1.97
CA GLN A 205 10.46 -8.51 1.85
C GLN A 205 9.46 -9.24 0.93
N ASN A 206 8.47 -8.54 0.37
CA ASN A 206 7.37 -9.13 -0.40
C ASN A 206 6.60 -10.23 0.36
N LYS A 207 6.43 -10.03 1.68
CA LYS A 207 5.77 -10.95 2.63
C LYS A 207 4.43 -10.46 3.16
N VAL A 208 3.88 -9.38 2.59
CA VAL A 208 2.56 -8.87 3.02
C VAL A 208 1.47 -9.90 2.71
N LYS A 209 0.73 -10.28 3.74
CA LYS A 209 -0.46 -11.12 3.65
C LYS A 209 -1.65 -10.25 3.22
N VAL A 210 -2.34 -10.73 2.20
CA VAL A 210 -3.50 -10.09 1.55
C VAL A 210 -4.63 -11.13 1.43
N HIS A 211 -5.89 -10.70 1.39
CA HIS A 211 -7.03 -11.61 1.16
C HIS A 211 -7.00 -12.15 -0.27
N ASN A 212 -6.89 -11.24 -1.25
CA ASN A 212 -6.84 -11.58 -2.65
C ASN A 212 -5.46 -11.22 -3.21
N LYS A 213 -4.71 -12.23 -3.64
CA LYS A 213 -3.54 -11.99 -4.49
C LYS A 213 -4.08 -11.75 -5.89
N ASN A 214 -3.96 -10.53 -6.43
CA ASN A 214 -4.39 -10.20 -7.80
C ASN A 214 -3.51 -10.87 -8.87
N TRP A 215 -3.47 -12.20 -8.89
CA TRP A 215 -2.75 -12.99 -9.88
C TRP A 215 -3.29 -12.71 -11.28
N GLY A 216 -4.61 -12.61 -11.44
CA GLY A 216 -5.25 -12.23 -12.70
C GLY A 216 -4.79 -10.87 -13.24
N TYR A 217 -4.67 -9.84 -12.39
CA TYR A 217 -4.13 -8.54 -12.80
C TYR A 217 -2.64 -8.63 -13.20
N LYS A 218 -1.83 -9.39 -12.45
CA LYS A 218 -0.41 -9.60 -12.78
C LYS A 218 -0.23 -10.33 -14.11
N VAL A 219 -1.06 -11.34 -14.38
CA VAL A 219 -1.08 -12.05 -15.67
C VAL A 219 -1.54 -11.12 -16.78
N ASN A 220 -2.64 -10.39 -16.59
CA ASN A 220 -3.16 -9.48 -17.61
C ASN A 220 -2.14 -8.38 -17.96
N HIS A 221 -1.53 -7.76 -16.95
CA HIS A 221 -0.47 -6.77 -17.15
C HIS A 221 0.80 -7.36 -17.78
N PHE A 222 1.13 -8.62 -17.50
CA PHE A 222 2.23 -9.32 -18.16
C PHE A 222 1.93 -9.58 -19.64
N LEU A 223 0.73 -10.05 -19.97
CA LEU A 223 0.25 -10.26 -21.34
C LEU A 223 0.16 -8.96 -22.14
N GLU A 224 -0.06 -7.83 -21.46
CA GLU A 224 -0.11 -6.52 -22.10
C GLU A 224 1.27 -5.99 -22.55
N LYS A 225 2.38 -6.57 -22.10
CA LYS A 225 3.72 -6.12 -22.49
C LYS A 225 3.95 -6.30 -24.00
N PRO A 226 4.52 -5.29 -24.71
CA PRO A 226 4.73 -5.36 -26.16
C PRO A 226 5.46 -6.62 -26.61
N ASN A 227 6.55 -6.98 -25.91
CA ASN A 227 7.36 -8.16 -26.25
C ASN A 227 6.58 -9.48 -26.05
N VAL A 228 5.69 -9.53 -25.05
CA VAL A 228 4.87 -10.72 -24.76
C VAL A 228 3.76 -10.85 -25.81
N LYS A 229 3.18 -9.74 -26.27
CA LYS A 229 2.22 -9.74 -27.39
C LYS A 229 2.85 -10.24 -28.68
N VAL A 230 4.08 -9.78 -29.00
CA VAL A 230 4.83 -10.26 -30.17
C VAL A 230 5.11 -11.76 -30.05
N LEU A 231 5.57 -12.21 -28.89
CA LEU A 231 5.81 -13.64 -28.64
C LEU A 231 4.54 -14.47 -28.81
N GLY A 232 3.41 -13.98 -28.29
CA GLY A 232 2.10 -14.62 -28.43
C GLY A 232 1.66 -14.70 -29.89
N PHE A 233 1.88 -13.66 -30.68
CA PHE A 233 1.60 -13.67 -32.12
C PHE A 233 2.47 -14.69 -32.88
N VAL A 234 3.77 -14.77 -32.56
CA VAL A 234 4.67 -15.78 -33.14
C VAL A 234 4.23 -17.20 -32.78
N ALA A 235 3.81 -17.44 -31.53
CA ALA A 235 3.32 -18.74 -31.10
C ALA A 235 2.04 -19.16 -31.85
N VAL A 236 1.13 -18.21 -32.14
CA VAL A 236 -0.06 -18.47 -32.97
C VAL A 236 0.34 -18.85 -34.40
N LEU A 237 1.25 -18.10 -35.03
CA LEU A 237 1.75 -18.42 -36.37
C LEU A 237 2.41 -19.80 -36.43
N PHE A 238 3.22 -20.13 -35.42
CA PHE A 238 3.86 -21.43 -35.30
C PHE A 238 2.84 -22.57 -35.17
N SER A 239 1.78 -22.35 -34.38
CA SER A 239 0.70 -23.33 -34.21
C SER A 239 -0.08 -23.56 -35.51
N ILE A 240 -0.36 -22.49 -36.26
CA ILE A 240 -1.00 -22.58 -37.59
C ILE A 240 -0.09 -23.34 -38.55
N PHE A 241 1.21 -23.05 -38.56
CA PHE A 241 2.18 -23.75 -39.40
C PHE A 241 2.22 -25.25 -39.08
N GLN A 242 2.22 -25.63 -37.80
CA GLN A 242 2.16 -27.04 -37.38
C GLN A 242 0.89 -27.75 -37.88
N LEU A 243 -0.26 -27.08 -37.80
CA LEU A 243 -1.53 -27.64 -38.31
C LEU A 243 -1.49 -27.83 -39.84
N ILE A 244 -0.90 -26.90 -40.58
CA ILE A 244 -0.73 -27.02 -42.04
C ILE A 244 0.19 -28.20 -42.36
N GLN A 245 1.31 -28.34 -41.65
CA GLN A 245 2.24 -29.46 -41.85
C GLN A 245 1.57 -30.81 -41.56
N PHE A 246 0.78 -30.89 -40.49
CA PHE A 246 0.02 -32.09 -40.15
C PHE A 246 -1.08 -32.41 -41.17
N GLY A 247 -1.80 -31.38 -41.67
CA GLY A 247 -2.77 -31.54 -42.74
C GLY A 247 -2.13 -32.04 -44.04
N TRP A 248 -0.97 -31.50 -44.39
CA TRP A 248 -0.20 -31.94 -45.56
C TRP A 248 0.30 -33.39 -45.43
N SER A 249 0.85 -33.77 -44.28
CA SER A 249 1.35 -35.13 -44.07
C SER A 249 0.21 -36.16 -44.11
N THR A 250 -0.93 -35.87 -43.47
CA THR A 250 -2.10 -36.74 -43.50
C THR A 250 -2.72 -36.86 -44.90
N TYR A 251 -2.74 -35.76 -45.66
CA TYR A 251 -3.16 -35.78 -47.07
C TYR A 251 -2.26 -36.68 -47.93
N GLU A 252 -0.94 -36.53 -47.84
CA GLU A 252 0.01 -37.36 -48.59
C GLU A 252 -0.10 -38.85 -48.22
N MET A 253 -0.26 -39.16 -46.93
CA MET A 253 -0.52 -40.53 -46.47
C MET A 253 -1.81 -41.11 -47.05
N SER A 254 -2.90 -40.34 -47.09
CA SER A 254 -4.18 -40.78 -47.68
C SER A 254 -4.06 -41.01 -49.18
N LYS A 255 -3.32 -40.16 -49.90
CA LYS A 255 -3.07 -40.28 -51.34
C LYS A 255 -2.22 -41.51 -51.65
N GLN A 256 -1.17 -41.78 -50.87
CA GLN A 256 -0.38 -43.00 -51.00
C GLN A 256 -1.21 -44.26 -50.74
N LYS A 257 -2.07 -44.26 -49.72
CA LYS A 257 -2.94 -45.40 -49.41
C LYS A 257 -3.95 -45.66 -50.53
N ASN A 258 -4.60 -44.62 -51.05
CA ASN A 258 -5.54 -44.74 -52.18
C ASN A 258 -4.83 -45.24 -53.46
N ASN A 259 -3.61 -44.76 -53.73
CA ASN A 259 -2.82 -45.24 -54.85
C ASN A 259 -2.36 -46.69 -54.68
N ALA A 260 -2.04 -47.12 -53.46
CA ALA A 260 -1.69 -48.50 -53.15
C ALA A 260 -2.89 -49.45 -53.30
N GLU A 261 -4.06 -49.08 -52.78
CA GLU A 261 -5.31 -49.84 -52.96
C GLU A 261 -5.71 -49.95 -54.45
N GLN A 262 -5.55 -48.87 -55.23
CA GLN A 262 -5.78 -48.92 -56.69
C GLN A 262 -4.78 -49.81 -57.45
N ALA A 263 -3.52 -49.86 -57.00
CA ALA A 263 -2.51 -50.75 -57.57
C ALA A 263 -2.77 -52.23 -57.23
N GLU A 264 -3.22 -52.51 -56.01
CA GLU A 264 -3.58 -53.87 -55.55
C GLU A 264 -4.80 -54.39 -56.31
N VAL A 265 -5.85 -53.59 -56.48
CA VAL A 265 -7.06 -53.94 -57.26
C VAL A 265 -6.70 -54.25 -58.72
N LYS A 266 -5.83 -53.45 -59.36
CA LYS A 266 -5.34 -53.72 -60.73
C LYS A 266 -4.49 -54.99 -60.83
N SER A 267 -3.76 -55.36 -59.78
CA SER A 267 -2.96 -56.60 -59.75
C SER A 267 -3.79 -57.86 -59.47
N GLY A 268 -4.90 -57.72 -58.73
CA GLY A 268 -5.86 -58.78 -58.46
C GLY A 268 -6.69 -59.16 -59.69
N THR A 269 -7.04 -58.20 -60.54
CA THR A 269 -7.80 -58.48 -61.79
C THR A 269 -6.99 -59.25 -62.84
N VAL A 270 -5.66 -59.31 -62.70
CA VAL A 270 -4.77 -60.02 -63.64
C VAL A 270 -4.57 -61.49 -63.23
N LYS A 271 -4.81 -61.87 -61.97
CA LYS A 271 -4.61 -63.25 -61.48
C LYS A 271 -5.79 -64.19 -61.74
N ASP A 272 -6.99 -63.67 -62.02
CA ASP A 272 -8.17 -64.50 -62.35
C ASP A 272 -8.28 -64.85 -63.84
N ALA A 273 -7.38 -64.36 -64.69
CA ALA A 273 -7.41 -64.60 -66.14
C ALA A 273 -6.44 -65.71 -66.64
N SER A 274 -5.76 -66.44 -65.75
CA SER A 274 -4.76 -67.45 -66.13
C SER A 274 -5.02 -68.87 -65.61
N ASN A 275 -6.27 -69.22 -65.30
CA ASN A 275 -6.64 -70.59 -64.94
C ASN A 275 -7.89 -71.03 -65.72
N ASN A 276 -7.69 -71.40 -66.98
CA ASN A 276 -8.59 -72.30 -67.73
C ASN A 276 -7.78 -73.01 -68.82
#